data_AF-A0A6G0AEV6-F1
#
_entry.id   AF-A0A6G0AEV6-F1
#
_cell.length_a   1.000
_cell.length_b   1.000
_cell.length_c   1.000
_cell.angle_alpha   90.00
_cell.angle_beta   90.00
_cell.angle_gamma   90.00
#
_symmetry.space_group_name_H-M   'P 1'
#
loop_
_entity.id
_entity.type
_entity.pdbx_description
1 polymer ?
#
loop_
_entity_poly.entity_id
_entity_poly.type
_entity_poly.pdbx_seq_one_letter_code
_entity_poly.pdbx_strand_id
1 'polypeptide(L)' 'MSIFNLAMSLIYIGAGMFLILGKNIFSFTDFQKIGLGVILIAYGTFRTYSSIKKLLGKEEENES' A
#
# COMPACT_ATOMS: atom_id res chain seq x y z
N MET A 1 -10.94 7.36 11.39
CA MET A 1 -10.36 6.63 10.24
C MET A 1 -11.36 5.55 9.83
N SER A 2 -11.92 5.55 8.62
CA SER A 2 -12.73 4.41 8.19
C SER A 2 -11.82 3.21 8.00
N ILE A 3 -12.07 2.11 8.71
CA ILE A 3 -11.33 0.83 8.63
C ILE A 3 -11.07 0.41 7.17
N PHE A 4 -11.97 0.77 6.26
CA PHE A 4 -11.84 0.66 4.81
C PHE A 4 -10.54 1.21 4.21
N ASN A 5 -10.03 2.36 4.68
CA ASN A 5 -8.80 2.96 4.12
C ASN A 5 -7.55 2.16 4.50
N LEU A 6 -7.50 1.64 5.73
CA LEU A 6 -6.41 0.77 6.18
C LEU A 6 -6.48 -0.59 5.51
N ALA A 7 -7.68 -1.17 5.42
CA ALA A 7 -7.92 -2.43 4.72
C ALA A 7 -7.51 -2.33 3.24
N MET A 8 -7.88 -1.25 2.54
CA MET A 8 -7.46 -1.05 1.16
C MET A 8 -5.96 -0.92 1.00
N SER A 9 -5.28 -0.26 1.94
CA SER A 9 -3.82 -0.14 1.90
C SER A 9 -3.12 -1.50 2.04
N LEU A 10 -3.63 -2.35 2.94
CA LEU A 10 -3.17 -3.73 3.09
C LEU A 10 -3.43 -4.56 1.82
N ILE A 11 -4.56 -4.35 1.15
CA ILE A 11 -4.86 -5.01 -0.14
C ILE A 11 -3.86 -4.57 -1.21
N TYR A 12 -3.51 -3.29 -1.31
CA TYR A 12 -2.52 -2.81 -2.29
C TYR A 12 -1.14 -3.41 -2.05
N ILE A 13 -0.69 -3.46 -0.80
CA ILE A 13 0.60 -4.06 -0.43
C ILE A 13 0.57 -5.56 -0.70
N GLY A 14 -0.48 -6.26 -0.27
CA GLY A 14 -0.65 -7.70 -0.47
C GLY A 14 -0.75 -8.08 -1.94
N ALA A 15 -1.47 -7.31 -2.76
CA ALA A 15 -1.57 -7.51 -4.20
C ALA A 15 -0.24 -7.28 -4.91
N GLY A 16 0.52 -6.26 -4.53
CA GLY A 16 1.87 -6.03 -5.07
C GLY A 16 2.84 -7.15 -4.71
N MET A 17 2.79 -7.65 -3.46
CA MET A 17 3.59 -8.78 -3.01
C MET A 17 3.20 -10.08 -3.73
N PHE A 18 1.90 -10.31 -3.90
CA PHE A 18 1.36 -11.45 -4.65
C PHE A 18 1.73 -11.39 -6.12
N LEU A 19 1.77 -10.19 -6.73
CA LEU A 19 2.25 -10.03 -8.10
C LEU A 19 3.72 -10.44 -8.22
N ILE A 20 4.57 -10.05 -7.28
CA ILE A 20 6.02 -10.35 -7.30
C ILE A 20 6.27 -11.84 -7.04
N LEU A 21 5.69 -12.39 -5.97
CA LEU A 21 5.96 -13.76 -5.49
C LEU A 21 5.06 -14.83 -6.13
N GLY A 22 3.89 -14.44 -6.65
CA GLY A 22 2.91 -15.33 -7.23
C GLY A 22 3.26 -15.81 -8.63
N LYS A 23 2.65 -16.94 -9.01
CA LYS A 23 2.69 -17.49 -10.37
C LYS A 23 2.22 -16.42 -11.36
N ASN A 24 2.82 -16.38 -12.54
CA ASN A 24 2.54 -15.35 -13.54
C ASN A 24 1.17 -15.60 -14.20
N ILE A 25 0.08 -15.24 -13.51
CA ILE A 25 -1.30 -15.54 -13.94
C ILE A 25 -1.72 -14.69 -15.15
N PHE A 26 -1.07 -13.53 -15.33
CA PHE A 26 -1.41 -12.55 -16.37
C PHE A 26 -0.44 -12.54 -17.56
N SER A 27 0.50 -13.51 -17.65
CA SER A 27 1.53 -13.56 -18.71
C SER A 27 2.28 -12.24 -18.92
N PHE A 28 2.51 -11.47 -17.85
CA PHE A 28 3.31 -10.26 -17.94
C PHE A 28 4.78 -10.59 -18.17
N THR A 29 5.51 -9.71 -18.86
CA THR A 29 6.98 -9.79 -18.87
C THR A 29 7.51 -9.56 -17.44
N ASP A 30 8.64 -10.18 -17.10
CA ASP A 30 9.20 -10.11 -15.74
C ASP A 30 9.37 -8.66 -15.26
N PHE A 31 9.77 -7.78 -16.18
CA PHE A 31 9.92 -6.35 -15.91
C PHE A 31 8.59 -5.65 -15.58
N GLN A 32 7.51 -5.97 -16.31
CA GLN A 32 6.18 -5.42 -16.04
C GLN A 32 5.63 -5.93 -14.71
N LYS A 33 5.83 -7.22 -14.41
CA LYS A 33 5.36 -7.85 -13.16
C LYS A 33 6.02 -7.20 -11.94
N ILE A 34 7.36 -7.08 -11.98
CA ILE A 34 8.15 -6.46 -10.91
C ILE A 34 7.82 -4.97 -10.81
N GLY A 35 7.76 -4.25 -11.93
CA GLY A 35 7.44 -2.82 -11.96
C GLY A 35 6.07 -2.51 -11.34
N LEU A 36 5.02 -3.23 -11.75
CA LEU A 36 3.67 -3.07 -11.19
C LEU A 36 3.61 -3.43 -9.70
N GLY A 37 4.29 -4.51 -9.30
CA GLY A 37 4.36 -4.91 -7.89
C GLY A 37 5.03 -3.86 -7.01
N VAL A 38 6.15 -3.28 -7.46
CA VAL A 38 6.86 -2.22 -6.74
C VAL A 38 6.01 -0.95 -6.64
N ILE A 39 5.32 -0.55 -7.72
CA ILE A 39 4.43 0.62 -7.72
C ILE A 39 3.28 0.43 -6.73
N LEU A 40 2.66 -0.76 -6.72
CA LEU A 40 1.57 -1.10 -5.80
C LEU A 40 2.02 -1.04 -4.33
N ILE A 41 3.19 -1.62 -4.02
CA ILE A 41 3.78 -1.59 -2.68
C ILE A 41 4.14 -0.16 -2.28
N ALA A 42 4.76 0.62 -3.15
CA ALA A 42 5.15 1.99 -2.88
C ALA A 42 3.92 2.88 -2.63
N TYR A 43 2.89 2.76 -3.46
CA TYR A 43 1.64 3.53 -3.29
C TYR A 43 0.89 3.14 -2.01
N GLY A 44 0.76 1.84 -1.74
CA GLY A 44 0.16 1.35 -0.50
C GLY A 44 0.92 1.85 0.73
N THR A 45 2.25 1.76 0.73
CA THR A 45 3.10 2.24 1.82
C THR A 45 2.98 3.75 2.01
N PHE A 46 3.03 4.54 0.93
CA PHE A 46 2.87 5.99 0.99
C PHE A 46 1.50 6.40 1.54
N ARG A 47 0.44 5.72 1.13
CA ARG A 47 -0.92 5.98 1.61
C ARG A 47 -1.11 5.60 3.07
N THR A 48 -0.53 4.48 3.51
CA THR A 48 -0.47 4.10 4.93
C THR A 48 0.29 5.14 5.73
N TYR A 49 1.48 5.56 5.27
CA TYR A 49 2.29 6.55 5.95
C TYR A 49 1.58 7.91 6.06
N SER A 50 0.98 8.39 4.98
CA SER A 50 0.19 9.65 5.00
C SER A 50 -1.00 9.57 5.96
N SER A 51 -1.62 8.40 6.06
CA SER A 51 -2.73 8.15 6.99
C SER A 51 -2.27 8.13 8.44
N ILE A 52 -1.15 7.47 8.75
CA ILE A 52 -0.56 7.44 10.09
C ILE A 52 -0.06 8.82 10.49
N LYS A 53 0.59 9.56 9.59
CA LYS A 53 1.04 10.94 9.84
C LYS A 53 -0.12 11.86 10.21
N LYS A 54 -1.26 11.72 9.53
CA LYS A 54 -2.49 12.46 9.87
C LYS A 54 -3.11 12.06 11.21
N LEU A 55 -2.83 10.86 11.72
CA LEU A 55 -3.27 10.43 13.05
C LEU A 55 -2.37 11.02 14.12
N LEU A 56 -1.04 10.87 13.97
CA LEU A 56 -0.05 11.42 14.91
C LEU A 56 -0.15 12.95 15.01
N GLY A 57 -0.30 13.65 13.87
CA GLY A 57 -0.47 15.10 13.90
C GLY A 57 -1.81 15.57 14.48
N LYS A 58 -2.81 14.69 14.61
CA LYS A 58 -4.09 14.98 15.27
C LYS A 58 -4.08 14.73 16.78
N GLU A 59 -3.15 13.91 17.26
CA GLU A 59 -2.90 13.74 18.69
C GLU A 59 -2.17 14.98 19.23
N GLU A 60 -1.17 15.51 18.51
CA GLU A 60 -0.46 16.74 18.92
C GLU A 60 -1.37 18.00 18.96
N GLU A 61 -2.38 18.09 18.09
CA GLU A 61 -3.36 19.21 18.08
C GLU A 61 -4.44 19.10 19.18
N ASN A 62 -4.65 17.92 19.78
CA ASN A 62 -5.64 17.72 20.86
C ASN A 62 -5.03 17.84 22.26
N GLU A 63 -3.70 17.91 22.39
CA GLU A 63 -2.99 18.10 23.65
C GLU A 63 -2.48 19.54 23.87
N SER A 64 -2.74 20.48 22.95
CA SER A 64 -2.39 21.92 23.07
C SER A 64 -3.58 22.81 23.43
#